data_AF-A0A433F741-F1
#
_entry.id   AF-A0A433F741-F1
#
_cell.length_a   1.000
_cell.length_b   1.000
_cell.length_c   1.000
_cell.angle_alpha   90.00
_cell.angle_beta   90.00
_cell.angle_gamma   90.00
#
_symmetry.space_group_name_H-M   'P 1'
#
loop_
_entity.id
_entity.type
_entity.pdbx_description
1 polymer ?
#
loop_
_entity_poly.entity_id
_entity_poly.type
_entity_poly.pdbx_seq_one_letter_code
_entity_poly.pdbx_strand_id
1 'polypeptide(L)'
;MVETAAITDYLARALQRGRLDEVAFGDDPYVAVPRSLLRSGYLPEEQTQTLFDAHDDVAAPSDGESSDGATDGEDGADDKDRPPLSVVVSTVSLELPGGGHTGLLLLEAKLFPDGRLEPVLETASSPWIPSERLSSPMIGDWAVMVGDLDAFWAFSRQQLGAGVSQTTSFAGALDLADSLFAAVAGRSAADFAAALSGNDQDSGNVSPPVRPDMPGSGRVEHDLCFVRELDRVNAVGPLLDLYDHVADHGAPPLLERMCQGWSGARIAERAIHEGEGLYEAMKLSCGSMSDGFPLTPSQRRAVHAFLSGEEGDVTAVSGPPGTGKTMWRI
;
A
#
# COMPACT_ATOMS: atom_id res chain seq x y z
N MET A 1 13.32 -27.77 4.16
CA MET A 1 13.65 -26.68 5.11
C MET A 1 13.43 -25.41 4.32
N VAL A 2 12.39 -24.63 4.64
CA VAL A 2 12.12 -23.40 3.88
C VAL A 2 13.08 -22.34 4.40
N GLU A 3 13.82 -21.73 3.50
CA GLU A 3 14.83 -20.71 3.83
C GLU A 3 14.11 -19.41 4.23
N THR A 4 14.43 -18.84 5.40
CA THR A 4 13.79 -17.62 5.92
C THR A 4 13.84 -16.48 4.90
N ALA A 5 14.95 -16.37 4.15
CA ALA A 5 15.10 -15.41 3.07
C ALA A 5 14.02 -15.57 1.98
N ALA A 6 13.66 -16.80 1.62
CA ALA A 6 12.63 -17.06 0.62
C ALA A 6 11.21 -16.69 1.12
N ILE A 7 10.94 -16.85 2.42
CA ILE A 7 9.66 -16.42 3.03
C ILE A 7 9.59 -14.90 3.10
N THR A 8 10.66 -14.25 3.56
CA THR A 8 10.79 -12.78 3.61
C THR A 8 10.61 -12.16 2.23
N ASP A 9 11.33 -12.65 1.22
CA ASP A 9 11.20 -12.18 -0.16
C ASP A 9 9.79 -12.41 -0.72
N TYR A 10 9.16 -13.56 -0.43
CA TYR A 10 7.77 -13.80 -0.81
C TYR A 10 6.79 -12.81 -0.16
N LEU A 11 6.91 -12.56 1.16
CA LEU A 11 6.04 -11.63 1.88
C LEU A 11 6.25 -10.18 1.43
N ALA A 12 7.50 -9.77 1.20
CA ALA A 12 7.82 -8.47 0.63
C ALA A 12 7.15 -8.29 -0.74
N ARG A 13 7.28 -9.27 -1.64
CA ARG A 13 6.62 -9.25 -2.95
C ARG A 13 5.10 -9.24 -2.86
N ALA A 14 4.53 -10.00 -1.91
CA ALA A 14 3.08 -10.02 -1.69
C ALA A 14 2.57 -8.65 -1.23
N LEU A 15 3.27 -7.99 -0.31
CA LEU A 15 2.94 -6.65 0.17
C LEU A 15 3.13 -5.58 -0.90
N GLN A 16 4.22 -5.64 -1.66
CA GLN A 16 4.45 -4.74 -2.80
C GLN A 16 3.36 -4.88 -3.86
N ARG A 17 2.95 -6.11 -4.17
CA ARG A 17 1.84 -6.35 -5.09
C ARG A 17 0.51 -5.86 -4.52
N GLY A 18 0.28 -6.01 -3.23
CA GLY A 18 -0.85 -5.43 -2.53
C GLY A 18 -0.86 -3.90 -2.52
N ARG A 19 0.20 -3.23 -3.03
CA ARG A 19 0.17 -1.78 -3.28
C ARG A 19 -0.29 -1.41 -4.70
N LEU A 20 -0.49 -2.38 -5.59
CA LEU A 20 -0.92 -2.16 -6.97
C LEU A 20 -2.44 -2.24 -7.07
N ASP A 21 -3.14 -1.39 -6.33
CA ASP A 21 -4.60 -1.43 -6.20
C ASP A 21 -5.28 -0.94 -7.49
N GLU A 22 -6.40 -1.58 -7.84
CA GLU A 22 -7.30 -1.10 -8.88
C GLU A 22 -8.07 0.14 -8.39
N VAL A 23 -8.24 1.11 -9.28
CA VAL A 23 -8.97 2.35 -9.00
C VAL A 23 -10.04 2.53 -10.05
N ALA A 24 -11.29 2.62 -9.60
CA ALA A 24 -12.45 2.91 -10.43
C ALA A 24 -12.88 4.38 -10.29
N PHE A 25 -13.45 4.91 -11.38
CA PHE A 25 -13.98 6.25 -11.52
C PHE A 25 -15.42 6.12 -12.00
N GLY A 26 -16.36 6.15 -11.06
CA GLY A 26 -17.77 5.89 -11.33
C GLY A 26 -18.64 6.36 -10.18
N ASP A 27 -18.55 5.66 -9.04
CA ASP A 27 -19.41 5.90 -7.88
C ASP A 27 -18.93 7.08 -7.02
N ASP A 28 -17.61 7.22 -6.83
CA ASP A 28 -17.01 8.29 -6.05
C ASP A 28 -16.85 9.58 -6.87
N PRO A 29 -16.84 10.78 -6.25
CA PRO A 29 -16.57 12.03 -6.95
C PRO A 29 -15.22 12.00 -7.67
N TYR A 30 -15.24 12.27 -8.97
CA TYR A 30 -14.05 12.39 -9.81
C TYR A 30 -14.22 13.48 -10.85
N VAL A 31 -13.09 13.96 -11.36
CA VAL A 31 -13.03 14.95 -12.44
C VAL A 31 -12.26 14.36 -13.62
N ALA A 32 -12.71 14.68 -14.85
CA ALA A 32 -12.01 14.30 -16.08
C ALA A 32 -11.37 15.55 -16.69
N VAL A 33 -10.06 15.51 -16.92
CA VAL A 33 -9.28 16.66 -17.40
C VAL A 33 -8.39 16.23 -18.56
N PRO A 34 -8.30 17.01 -19.65
CA PRO A 34 -7.34 16.77 -20.72
C PRO A 34 -5.91 16.63 -20.19
N ARG A 35 -5.23 15.59 -20.66
CA ARG A 35 -3.84 15.31 -20.28
C ARG A 35 -2.92 16.51 -20.53
N SER A 36 -3.15 17.27 -21.60
CA SER A 36 -2.39 18.47 -21.94
C SER A 36 -2.47 19.56 -20.87
N LEU A 37 -3.61 19.68 -20.18
CA LEU A 37 -3.78 20.62 -19.07
C LEU A 37 -3.06 20.11 -17.82
N LEU A 38 -3.19 18.82 -17.48
CA LEU A 38 -2.47 18.25 -16.33
C LEU A 38 -0.95 18.31 -16.48
N ARG A 39 -0.41 18.26 -17.70
CA ARG A 39 1.04 18.46 -17.95
C ARG A 39 1.54 19.82 -17.46
N SER A 40 0.68 20.83 -17.31
CA SER A 40 1.08 22.11 -16.71
C SER A 40 1.38 22.01 -15.21
N GLY A 41 0.97 20.92 -14.55
CA GLY A 41 1.05 20.76 -13.09
C GLY A 41 -0.07 21.47 -12.34
N TYR A 42 -1.13 21.87 -13.04
CA TYR A 42 -2.29 22.53 -12.44
C TYR A 42 -3.59 21.86 -12.90
N LEU A 43 -4.49 21.69 -11.94
CA LEU A 43 -5.89 21.37 -12.16
C LEU A 43 -6.67 22.70 -12.30
N PRO A 44 -7.63 22.82 -13.22
CA PRO A 44 -8.39 24.06 -13.33
C PRO A 44 -9.27 24.28 -12.09
N GLU A 45 -9.61 25.55 -11.82
CA GLU A 45 -10.26 25.99 -10.58
C GLU A 45 -11.59 25.27 -10.32
N GLU A 46 -12.42 25.12 -11.36
CA GLU A 46 -13.71 24.43 -11.28
C GLU A 46 -13.56 22.96 -10.83
N GLN A 47 -12.60 22.23 -11.40
CA GLN A 47 -12.34 20.83 -11.04
C GLN A 47 -11.67 20.70 -9.68
N THR A 48 -10.86 21.68 -9.30
CA THR A 48 -10.22 21.74 -7.97
C THR A 48 -11.29 21.91 -6.90
N GLN A 49 -12.17 22.91 -7.04
CA GLN A 49 -13.29 23.15 -6.14
C GLN A 49 -14.19 21.92 -6.04
N THR A 50 -14.53 21.28 -7.16
CA THR A 50 -15.35 20.05 -7.17
C THR A 50 -14.79 18.95 -6.25
N LEU A 51 -13.47 18.72 -6.25
CA LEU A 51 -12.84 17.70 -5.41
C LEU A 51 -12.78 18.11 -3.93
N PHE A 52 -12.53 19.39 -3.66
CA PHE A 52 -12.49 19.92 -2.30
C PHE A 52 -13.88 20.02 -1.66
N ASP A 53 -14.91 20.40 -2.42
CA ASP A 53 -16.30 20.40 -1.97
C ASP A 53 -16.76 18.98 -1.64
N ALA A 54 -16.44 18.02 -2.52
CA ALA A 54 -16.72 16.61 -2.28
C ALA A 54 -16.03 16.06 -1.02
N HIS A 55 -14.79 16.49 -0.75
CA HIS A 55 -14.08 16.12 0.48
C HIS A 55 -14.76 16.67 1.73
N ASP A 56 -15.22 17.94 1.69
CA ASP A 56 -15.92 18.57 2.82
C ASP A 56 -17.27 17.93 3.08
N ASP A 57 -18.02 17.59 2.03
CA ASP A 57 -19.32 16.92 2.15
C ASP A 57 -19.21 15.56 2.86
N VAL A 58 -18.10 14.85 2.66
CA VAL A 58 -17.81 13.58 3.34
C VAL A 58 -17.29 13.80 4.76
N ALA A 59 -16.51 14.86 4.99
CA ALA A 59 -15.93 15.19 6.28
C ALA A 59 -16.92 15.87 7.25
N ALA A 60 -18.02 16.45 6.75
CA ALA A 60 -19.06 17.05 7.56
C ALA A 60 -19.78 15.98 8.41
N PRO A 61 -19.79 16.08 9.75
CA PRO A 61 -20.54 15.14 10.58
C PRO A 61 -22.03 15.23 10.22
N SER A 62 -22.65 14.07 9.98
CA SER A 62 -24.09 13.95 9.79
C SER A 62 -24.84 14.16 11.11
N ASP A 63 -24.67 15.32 11.76
CA ASP A 63 -25.47 15.69 12.92
C ASP A 63 -26.79 16.25 12.41
N GLY A 64 -27.74 15.33 12.24
CA GLY A 64 -29.15 15.65 12.12
C GLY A 64 -29.69 16.22 13.43
N GLU A 65 -29.41 17.49 13.71
CA GLU A 65 -30.23 18.30 14.59
C GLU A 65 -30.49 19.66 13.94
N SER A 66 -31.75 19.85 13.52
CA SER A 66 -32.31 21.12 13.11
C SER A 66 -32.22 22.09 14.29
N SER A 67 -31.26 23.01 14.21
CA SER A 67 -31.12 24.14 15.12
C SER A 67 -31.27 25.42 14.31
N ASP A 68 -32.49 25.96 14.30
CA ASP A 68 -32.78 27.35 13.95
C ASP A 68 -31.85 28.27 14.77
N GLY A 69 -30.90 28.92 14.10
CA GLY A 69 -29.95 29.80 14.74
C GLY A 69 -29.11 30.55 13.71
N ALA A 70 -29.68 31.60 13.15
CA ALA A 70 -28.94 32.56 12.33
C ALA A 70 -27.79 33.18 13.15
N THR A 71 -26.56 32.85 12.77
CA THR A 71 -25.38 33.67 13.03
C THR A 71 -24.57 33.72 11.75
N ASP A 72 -24.64 34.87 11.08
CA ASP A 72 -23.67 35.32 10.08
C ASP A 72 -22.29 35.35 10.76
N GLY A 73 -21.53 34.28 10.57
CA GLY A 73 -20.12 34.20 10.90
C GLY A 73 -19.35 34.01 9.61
N GLU A 74 -18.86 35.12 9.05
CA GLU A 74 -17.81 35.12 8.04
C GLU A 74 -16.52 34.54 8.66
N ASP A 75 -16.45 33.22 8.83
CA ASP A 75 -15.18 32.51 9.04
C ASP A 75 -14.59 32.20 7.66
N GLY A 76 -14.13 33.27 6.99
CA GLY A 76 -13.19 33.17 5.89
C GLY A 76 -11.84 32.72 6.43
N ALA A 77 -11.68 31.43 6.69
CA ALA A 77 -10.36 30.83 6.60
C ALA A 77 -9.91 31.04 5.16
N ASP A 78 -8.84 31.82 4.95
CA ASP A 78 -8.24 31.99 3.62
C ASP A 78 -8.06 30.59 3.02
N ASP A 79 -8.69 30.32 1.87
CA ASP A 79 -8.69 29.04 1.14
C ASP A 79 -7.27 28.46 0.91
N LYS A 80 -6.25 29.28 1.09
CA LYS A 80 -4.82 28.97 1.03
C LYS A 80 -4.28 28.16 2.21
N ASP A 81 -4.94 28.14 3.36
CA ASP A 81 -4.49 27.40 4.56
C ASP A 81 -5.09 25.98 4.66
N ARG A 82 -5.93 25.60 3.69
CA ARG A 82 -6.54 24.27 3.63
C ARG A 82 -5.48 23.19 3.30
N PRO A 83 -5.46 22.04 4.00
CA PRO A 83 -4.47 21.00 3.74
C PRO A 83 -4.64 20.43 2.32
N PRO A 84 -3.54 20.05 1.66
CA PRO A 84 -3.62 19.44 0.34
C PRO A 84 -4.30 18.06 0.41
N LEU A 85 -5.12 17.76 -0.60
CA LEU A 85 -5.75 16.45 -0.75
C LEU A 85 -4.76 15.46 -1.38
N SER A 86 -4.75 14.23 -0.85
CA SER A 86 -4.15 13.10 -1.56
C SER A 86 -5.08 12.69 -2.69
N VAL A 87 -4.58 12.69 -3.91
CA VAL A 87 -5.37 12.32 -5.10
C VAL A 87 -4.67 11.25 -5.91
N VAL A 88 -5.47 10.48 -6.64
CA VAL A 88 -4.99 9.55 -7.66
C VAL A 88 -5.43 10.02 -9.03
N VAL A 89 -4.48 10.00 -9.96
CA VAL A 89 -4.64 10.40 -11.35
C VAL A 89 -4.51 9.15 -12.22
N SER A 90 -5.60 8.74 -12.85
CA SER A 90 -5.55 7.78 -13.94
C SER A 90 -5.16 8.48 -15.23
N THR A 91 -4.02 8.07 -15.76
CA THR A 91 -3.41 8.65 -16.96
C THR A 91 -3.70 7.82 -18.22
N VAL A 92 -4.09 6.56 -18.02
CA VAL A 92 -4.68 5.67 -19.02
C VAL A 92 -5.81 4.92 -18.33
N SER A 93 -7.00 4.95 -18.92
CA SER A 93 -8.21 4.37 -18.33
C SER A 93 -8.90 3.40 -19.31
N LEU A 94 -9.60 2.41 -18.77
CA LEU A 94 -10.49 1.52 -19.50
C LEU A 94 -11.93 1.95 -19.25
N GLU A 95 -12.66 2.29 -20.30
CA GLU A 95 -14.10 2.57 -20.25
C GLU A 95 -14.89 1.26 -20.08
N LEU A 96 -15.77 1.21 -19.07
CA LEU A 96 -16.57 0.03 -18.76
C LEU A 96 -17.91 0.05 -19.53
N PRO A 97 -18.45 -1.12 -19.93
CA PRO A 97 -19.71 -1.20 -20.67
C PRO A 97 -20.94 -0.62 -19.95
N GLY A 98 -20.88 -0.49 -18.61
CA GLY A 98 -21.95 0.04 -17.76
C GLY A 98 -21.86 1.54 -17.49
N GLY A 99 -20.90 2.24 -18.12
CA GLY A 99 -20.49 3.58 -17.71
C GLY A 99 -19.39 3.54 -16.65
N GLY A 100 -18.64 4.64 -16.54
CA GLY A 100 -17.47 4.74 -15.66
C GLY A 100 -16.18 4.20 -16.28
N HIS A 101 -15.09 4.43 -15.57
CA HIS A 101 -13.74 4.10 -16.01
C HIS A 101 -12.97 3.35 -14.92
N THR A 102 -12.00 2.55 -15.34
CA THR A 102 -11.03 1.92 -14.44
C THR A 102 -9.63 2.29 -14.86
N GLY A 103 -8.79 2.71 -13.93
CA GLY A 103 -7.43 3.08 -14.25
C GLY A 103 -6.59 1.88 -14.68
N LEU A 104 -5.90 2.00 -15.81
CA LEU A 104 -4.88 1.07 -16.28
C LEU A 104 -3.47 1.56 -15.95
N LEU A 105 -3.30 2.87 -15.77
CA LEU A 105 -2.05 3.49 -15.35
C LEU A 105 -2.35 4.63 -14.37
N LEU A 106 -1.86 4.48 -13.16
CA LEU A 106 -2.21 5.33 -12.03
C LEU A 106 -0.97 6.08 -11.52
N LEU A 107 -1.18 7.32 -11.10
CA LEU A 107 -0.17 8.21 -10.54
C LEU A 107 -0.74 8.87 -9.28
N GLU A 108 -0.01 8.82 -8.18
CA GLU A 108 -0.38 9.52 -6.94
C GLU A 108 0.12 10.96 -6.95
N ALA A 109 -0.67 11.88 -6.40
CA ALA A 109 -0.33 13.29 -6.31
C ALA A 109 -0.97 13.98 -5.10
N LYS A 110 -0.44 15.14 -4.74
CA LYS A 110 -1.06 16.08 -3.81
C LYS A 110 -1.69 17.21 -4.60
N LEU A 111 -2.97 17.43 -4.38
CA LEU A 111 -3.71 18.57 -4.91
C LEU A 111 -3.78 19.66 -3.85
N PHE A 112 -3.24 20.84 -4.17
CA PHE A 112 -3.33 22.01 -3.32
C PHE A 112 -4.61 22.81 -3.64
N PRO A 113 -5.12 23.62 -2.70
CA PRO A 113 -6.31 24.46 -2.90
C PRO A 113 -6.18 25.44 -4.08
N ASP A 114 -4.95 25.87 -4.38
CA ASP A 114 -4.65 26.73 -5.53
C ASP A 114 -4.64 25.99 -6.89
N GLY A 115 -5.03 24.72 -6.91
CA GLY A 115 -5.07 23.85 -8.08
C GLY A 115 -3.72 23.24 -8.44
N ARG A 116 -2.63 23.55 -7.71
CA ARG A 116 -1.32 22.97 -7.99
C ARG A 116 -1.31 21.47 -7.69
N LEU A 117 -0.71 20.70 -8.59
CA LEU A 117 -0.52 19.25 -8.46
C LEU A 117 0.96 18.93 -8.30
N GLU A 118 1.30 18.30 -7.18
CA GLU A 118 2.65 17.78 -6.91
C GLU A 118 2.63 16.25 -6.94
N PRO A 119 3.41 15.60 -7.81
CA PRO A 119 3.40 14.14 -7.89
C PRO A 119 4.03 13.53 -6.63
N VAL A 120 3.42 12.47 -6.12
CA VAL A 120 3.98 11.64 -5.04
C VAL A 120 4.57 10.40 -5.69
N LEU A 121 5.89 10.37 -5.80
CA LEU A 121 6.63 9.32 -6.49
C LEU A 121 7.38 8.44 -5.49
N GLU A 122 7.11 7.14 -5.55
CA GLU A 122 7.72 6.13 -4.68
C GLU A 122 7.98 4.88 -5.52
N THR A 123 9.20 4.35 -5.47
CA THR A 123 9.67 3.21 -6.30
C THR A 123 8.80 1.94 -6.18
N ALA A 124 8.00 1.83 -5.11
CA ALA A 124 7.15 0.67 -4.84
C ALA A 124 5.64 0.97 -4.88
N SER A 125 5.21 2.18 -5.25
CA SER A 125 3.78 2.53 -5.26
C SER A 125 3.32 3.55 -6.28
N SER A 126 4.20 4.35 -6.91
CA SER A 126 3.76 5.40 -7.82
C SER A 126 4.86 5.83 -8.81
N PRO A 127 4.58 5.87 -10.14
CA PRO A 127 3.38 5.41 -10.82
C PRO A 127 3.21 3.87 -10.79
N TRP A 128 1.99 3.37 -11.00
CA TRP A 128 1.70 1.94 -10.99
C TRP A 128 0.63 1.49 -12.00
N ILE A 129 0.63 0.19 -12.29
CA ILE A 129 -0.42 -0.50 -13.05
C ILE A 129 -1.09 -1.47 -12.07
N PRO A 130 -2.44 -1.53 -11.97
CA PRO A 130 -3.11 -2.45 -11.07
C PRO A 130 -2.72 -3.91 -11.28
N SER A 131 -2.57 -4.67 -10.20
CA SER A 131 -2.08 -6.05 -10.30
C SER A 131 -3.04 -6.97 -11.07
N GLU A 132 -4.33 -6.65 -11.06
CA GLU A 132 -5.39 -7.34 -11.81
C GLU A 132 -5.21 -7.18 -13.33
N ARG A 133 -4.50 -6.12 -13.76
CA ARG A 133 -4.20 -5.81 -15.16
C ARG A 133 -2.82 -6.31 -15.60
N LEU A 134 -2.10 -6.99 -14.71
CA LEU A 134 -0.79 -7.58 -14.99
C LEU A 134 -0.90 -9.10 -15.05
N SER A 135 -0.50 -9.68 -16.17
CA SER A 135 -0.55 -11.12 -16.40
C SER A 135 0.44 -11.83 -15.47
N SER A 136 -0.05 -12.90 -14.82
CA SER A 136 0.73 -13.77 -13.95
C SER A 136 0.13 -15.18 -14.01
N PRO A 137 0.94 -16.26 -13.89
CA PRO A 137 0.43 -17.64 -13.98
C PRO A 137 -0.70 -17.98 -13.00
N MET A 138 -0.92 -17.18 -11.96
CA MET A 138 -1.94 -17.40 -10.92
C MET A 138 -3.19 -16.51 -11.04
N ILE A 139 -3.23 -15.54 -11.97
CA ILE A 139 -4.38 -14.64 -12.16
C ILE A 139 -5.11 -15.06 -13.43
N GLY A 140 -6.44 -15.14 -13.38
CA GLY A 140 -7.25 -15.35 -14.57
C GLY A 140 -7.19 -14.13 -15.50
N ASP A 141 -7.01 -14.36 -16.79
CA ASP A 141 -6.92 -13.30 -17.79
C ASP A 141 -8.22 -12.45 -17.79
N TRP A 142 -8.07 -11.14 -17.57
CA TRP A 142 -9.12 -10.18 -17.84
C TRP A 142 -9.20 -9.91 -19.34
N ALA A 143 -10.33 -9.34 -19.78
CA ALA A 143 -10.53 -8.98 -21.19
C ALA A 143 -9.45 -8.02 -21.73
N VAL A 144 -8.92 -7.15 -20.86
CA VAL A 144 -7.81 -6.23 -21.17
C VAL A 144 -6.73 -6.39 -20.10
N MET A 145 -5.59 -6.91 -20.53
CA MET A 145 -4.35 -7.01 -19.77
C MET A 145 -3.34 -6.03 -20.36
N VAL A 146 -2.65 -5.28 -19.50
CA VAL A 146 -1.65 -4.29 -19.94
C VAL A 146 -0.36 -4.99 -20.35
N GLY A 147 0.09 -5.98 -19.59
CA GLY A 147 1.28 -6.76 -19.90
C GLY A 147 1.67 -7.71 -18.76
N ASP A 148 2.89 -8.22 -18.78
CA ASP A 148 3.36 -9.18 -17.78
C ASP A 148 3.80 -8.52 -16.47
N LEU A 149 3.46 -9.15 -15.34
CA LEU A 149 3.91 -8.71 -14.01
C LEU A 149 5.45 -8.70 -13.89
N ASP A 150 6.14 -9.62 -14.56
CA ASP A 150 7.60 -9.68 -14.58
C ASP A 150 8.22 -8.47 -15.30
N ALA A 151 7.58 -7.97 -16.36
CA ALA A 151 8.00 -6.77 -17.08
C ALA A 151 7.87 -5.52 -16.19
N PHE A 152 6.76 -5.41 -15.44
CA PHE A 152 6.56 -4.35 -14.46
C PHE A 152 7.69 -4.31 -13.42
N TRP A 153 7.99 -5.46 -12.80
CA TRP A 153 9.05 -5.53 -11.80
C TRP A 153 10.46 -5.32 -12.38
N ALA A 154 10.71 -5.74 -13.62
CA ALA A 154 11.96 -5.46 -14.29
C ALA A 154 12.18 -3.95 -14.46
N PHE A 155 11.16 -3.21 -14.89
CA PHE A 155 11.22 -1.75 -15.01
C PHE A 155 11.36 -1.06 -13.64
N SER A 156 10.56 -1.47 -12.65
CA SER A 156 10.59 -0.92 -11.29
C SER A 156 12.00 -1.00 -10.67
N ARG A 157 12.69 -2.15 -10.80
CA ARG A 157 14.04 -2.33 -10.27
C ARG A 157 15.14 -1.58 -11.02
N GLN A 158 15.00 -1.41 -12.34
CA GLN A 158 16.10 -0.90 -13.18
C GLN A 158 16.01 0.59 -13.46
N GLN A 159 14.81 1.12 -13.67
CA GLN A 159 14.61 2.45 -14.26
C GLN A 159 13.77 3.37 -13.37
N LEU A 160 12.82 2.83 -12.61
CA LEU A 160 11.91 3.64 -11.82
C LEU A 160 12.63 4.42 -10.71
N GLY A 161 13.56 3.82 -9.96
CA GLY A 161 14.30 4.54 -8.90
C GLY A 161 15.11 5.74 -9.42
N ALA A 162 15.76 5.60 -10.59
CA ALA A 162 16.47 6.70 -11.23
C ALA A 162 15.51 7.76 -11.79
N GLY A 163 14.39 7.32 -12.38
CA GLY A 163 13.34 8.20 -12.90
C GLY A 163 12.67 9.04 -11.81
N VAL A 164 12.34 8.42 -10.67
CA VAL A 164 11.78 9.09 -9.49
C VAL A 164 12.73 10.18 -9.00
N SER A 165 14.03 9.88 -8.89
CA SER A 165 15.04 10.84 -8.40
C SER A 165 15.23 12.05 -9.32
N GLN A 166 14.97 11.90 -10.63
CA GLN A 166 15.15 12.96 -11.63
C GLN A 166 13.87 13.76 -11.89
N THR A 167 12.74 13.30 -11.39
CA THR A 167 11.43 13.89 -11.68
C THR A 167 11.08 14.93 -10.62
N THR A 168 11.05 16.20 -11.03
CA THR A 168 10.70 17.34 -10.15
C THR A 168 9.43 18.06 -10.58
N SER A 169 8.74 17.58 -11.62
CA SER A 169 7.54 18.20 -12.17
C SER A 169 6.48 17.16 -12.48
N PHE A 170 5.22 17.60 -12.49
CA PHE A 170 4.11 16.72 -12.85
C PHE A 170 4.21 16.20 -14.29
N ALA A 171 4.70 17.04 -15.22
CA ALA A 171 4.99 16.61 -16.59
C ALA A 171 6.01 15.46 -16.64
N GLY A 172 7.09 15.55 -15.86
CA GLY A 172 8.08 14.48 -15.77
C GLY A 172 7.49 13.20 -15.15
N ALA A 173 6.56 13.32 -14.20
CA ALA A 173 5.87 12.18 -13.61
C ALA A 173 4.95 11.47 -14.62
N LEU A 174 4.28 12.24 -15.49
CA LEU A 174 3.51 11.69 -16.61
C LEU A 174 4.42 10.98 -17.63
N ASP A 175 5.58 11.56 -17.95
CA ASP A 175 6.55 10.94 -18.87
C ASP A 175 7.15 9.64 -18.29
N LEU A 176 7.38 9.61 -16.97
CA LEU A 176 7.80 8.40 -16.26
C LEU A 176 6.70 7.33 -16.29
N ALA A 177 5.45 7.72 -16.06
CA ALA A 177 4.31 6.81 -16.15
C ALA A 177 4.15 6.23 -17.57
N ASP A 178 4.30 7.06 -18.61
CA ASP A 178 4.25 6.60 -20.01
C ASP A 178 5.38 5.62 -20.32
N SER A 179 6.58 5.88 -19.79
CA SER A 179 7.74 4.98 -19.95
C SER A 179 7.50 3.63 -19.27
N LEU A 180 6.93 3.63 -18.06
CA LEU A 180 6.51 2.43 -17.36
C LEU A 180 5.48 1.64 -18.18
N PHE A 181 4.43 2.31 -18.66
CA PHE A 181 3.38 1.66 -19.45
C PHE A 181 3.93 1.08 -20.75
N ALA A 182 4.78 1.82 -21.46
CA ALA A 182 5.38 1.34 -22.69
C ALA A 182 6.30 0.14 -22.47
N ALA A 183 7.05 0.10 -21.36
CA ALA A 183 7.89 -1.03 -21.00
C ALA A 183 7.08 -2.28 -20.68
N VAL A 184 5.91 -2.13 -20.04
CA VAL A 184 5.05 -3.26 -19.64
C VAL A 184 4.18 -3.74 -20.78
N ALA A 185 3.54 -2.83 -21.53
CA ALA A 185 2.69 -3.15 -22.66
C ALA A 185 3.45 -3.45 -23.95
N GLY A 186 4.75 -3.15 -23.98
CA GLY A 186 5.60 -3.27 -25.17
C GLY A 186 5.29 -2.25 -26.27
N ARG A 187 4.42 -1.28 -26.01
CA ARG A 187 3.95 -0.24 -26.96
C ARG A 187 3.40 0.97 -26.22
N SER A 188 3.27 2.12 -26.89
CA SER A 188 2.70 3.31 -26.27
C SER A 188 1.21 3.15 -25.92
N ALA A 189 0.68 3.98 -25.02
CA ALA A 189 -0.74 3.95 -24.66
C ALA A 189 -1.67 4.19 -25.87
N ALA A 190 -1.26 5.07 -26.80
CA ALA A 190 -2.00 5.33 -28.04
C ALA A 190 -2.01 4.10 -28.97
N ASP A 191 -0.85 3.46 -29.17
CA ASP A 191 -0.76 2.25 -30.00
C ASP A 191 -1.51 1.07 -29.35
N PHE A 192 -1.51 1.01 -28.01
CA PHE A 192 -2.27 0.03 -27.24
C PHE A 192 -3.78 0.20 -27.43
N ALA A 193 -4.30 1.43 -27.33
CA ALA A 193 -5.69 1.74 -27.59
C ALA A 193 -6.11 1.45 -29.03
N ALA A 194 -5.24 1.78 -30.00
CA ALA A 194 -5.48 1.50 -31.42
C ALA A 194 -5.54 -0.01 -31.72
N ALA A 195 -4.64 -0.79 -31.13
CA ALA A 195 -4.60 -2.25 -31.28
C ALA A 195 -5.86 -2.93 -30.72
N LEU A 196 -6.36 -2.47 -29.56
CA LEU A 196 -7.59 -2.98 -28.96
C LEU A 196 -8.85 -2.58 -29.73
N SER A 197 -8.81 -1.42 -30.41
CA SER A 197 -9.92 -0.95 -31.24
C SER A 197 -9.98 -1.64 -32.63
N GLY A 198 -9.03 -2.53 -32.95
CA GLY A 198 -9.01 -3.29 -34.21
C GLY A 198 -8.60 -2.48 -35.45
N ASN A 199 -8.00 -1.30 -35.27
CA ASN A 199 -7.58 -0.43 -36.38
C ASN A 199 -6.16 -0.72 -36.90
N ASP A 200 -5.47 -1.70 -36.32
CA ASP A 200 -4.09 -2.03 -36.66
C ASP A 200 -4.04 -3.06 -37.81
N GLN A 201 -3.91 -2.57 -39.05
CA GLN A 201 -3.73 -3.43 -40.23
C GLN A 201 -2.27 -3.86 -40.46
N ASP A 202 -1.32 -3.42 -39.64
CA ASP A 202 0.10 -3.55 -40.02
C ASP A 202 1.03 -3.70 -38.80
N SER A 203 1.01 -4.86 -38.13
CA SER A 203 2.08 -5.27 -37.21
C SER A 203 2.09 -6.78 -36.97
N GLY A 204 3.00 -7.47 -37.67
CA GLY A 204 3.26 -8.91 -37.52
C GLY A 204 4.01 -9.30 -36.24
N ASN A 205 3.68 -8.73 -35.07
CA ASN A 205 4.23 -9.24 -33.81
C ASN A 205 3.30 -9.02 -32.61
N VAL A 206 2.97 -10.13 -31.96
CA VAL A 206 2.26 -10.30 -30.68
C VAL A 206 1.01 -9.43 -30.51
N SER A 207 -0.10 -9.92 -31.03
CA SER A 207 -1.43 -9.48 -30.60
C SER A 207 -1.61 -9.81 -29.10
N PRO A 208 -2.13 -8.89 -28.27
CA PRO A 208 -2.68 -9.29 -26.98
C PRO A 208 -3.82 -10.28 -27.23
N PRO A 209 -4.06 -11.27 -26.34
CA PRO A 209 -5.12 -12.26 -26.52
C PRO A 209 -6.48 -11.60 -26.25
N VAL A 210 -6.96 -10.76 -27.17
CA VAL A 210 -8.36 -10.32 -27.16
C VAL A 210 -9.18 -11.53 -27.58
N ARG A 211 -9.72 -12.25 -26.60
CA ARG A 211 -10.68 -13.32 -26.85
C ARG A 211 -12.00 -12.68 -27.30
N PRO A 212 -12.44 -12.92 -28.55
CA PRO A 212 -13.60 -12.24 -29.12
C PRO A 212 -14.94 -12.63 -28.47
N ASP A 213 -14.94 -13.59 -27.54
CA ASP A 213 -16.15 -14.16 -26.94
C ASP A 213 -16.44 -13.64 -25.50
N MET A 214 -15.65 -12.70 -24.97
CA MET A 214 -15.86 -12.14 -23.62
C MET A 214 -16.53 -10.75 -23.68
N PRO A 215 -17.67 -10.54 -22.98
CA PRO A 215 -18.23 -9.21 -22.80
C PRO A 215 -17.28 -8.38 -21.93
N GLY A 216 -16.53 -7.47 -22.57
CA GLY A 216 -15.50 -6.67 -21.88
C GLY A 216 -14.50 -5.95 -22.79
N SER A 217 -14.78 -5.79 -24.09
CA SER A 217 -13.99 -4.95 -24.99
C SER A 217 -14.18 -3.46 -24.64
N GLY A 218 -13.63 -3.05 -23.50
CA GLY A 218 -13.65 -1.66 -23.06
C GLY A 218 -12.77 -0.80 -23.98
N ARG A 219 -13.18 0.43 -24.21
CA ARG A 219 -12.37 1.42 -24.96
C ARG A 219 -11.28 1.95 -24.03
N VAL A 220 -10.05 1.99 -24.51
CA VAL A 220 -8.95 2.60 -23.75
C VAL A 220 -8.93 4.11 -24.04
N GLU A 221 -9.02 4.90 -22.97
CA GLU A 221 -8.93 6.35 -22.96
C GLU A 221 -7.53 6.76 -22.48
N HIS A 222 -6.86 7.64 -23.23
CA HIS A 222 -5.50 8.12 -22.94
C HIS A 222 -5.34 9.64 -23.10
N ASP A 223 -6.34 10.32 -23.66
CA ASP A 223 -6.33 11.76 -23.86
C ASP A 223 -6.91 12.50 -22.65
N LEU A 224 -7.88 11.88 -21.99
CA LEU A 224 -8.44 12.35 -20.72
C LEU A 224 -7.78 11.62 -19.55
N CYS A 225 -7.43 12.39 -18.53
CA CYS A 225 -7.00 11.87 -17.24
C CYS A 225 -8.13 12.04 -16.22
N PHE A 226 -8.31 11.04 -15.37
CA PHE A 226 -9.34 11.03 -14.34
C PHE A 226 -8.69 11.22 -12.99
N VAL A 227 -9.17 12.19 -12.21
CA VAL A 227 -8.62 12.55 -10.89
C VAL A 227 -9.70 12.36 -9.85
N ARG A 228 -9.36 11.69 -8.75
CA ARG A 228 -10.22 11.58 -7.57
C ARG A 228 -9.39 11.61 -6.30
N GLU A 229 -10.04 11.85 -5.16
CA GLU A 229 -9.39 11.69 -3.86
C GLU A 229 -8.93 10.24 -3.64
N LEU A 230 -7.73 10.10 -3.08
CA LEU A 230 -7.13 8.82 -2.71
C LEU A 230 -7.08 8.72 -1.18
N ASP A 231 -8.03 8.01 -0.61
CA ASP A 231 -7.96 7.60 0.79
C ASP A 231 -7.13 6.32 0.90
N ARG A 232 -5.86 6.47 1.28
CA ARG A 232 -4.94 5.34 1.44
C ARG A 232 -4.13 5.45 2.73
N VAL A 233 -4.35 4.49 3.63
CA VAL A 233 -3.48 4.30 4.80
C VAL A 233 -2.27 3.45 4.41
N ASN A 234 -1.10 4.07 4.25
CA ASN A 234 0.16 3.37 3.98
C ASN A 234 0.71 2.69 5.26
N ALA A 235 0.06 1.61 5.70
CA ALA A 235 0.57 0.76 6.78
C ALA A 235 1.68 -0.21 6.32
N VAL A 236 1.91 -0.29 5.01
CA VAL A 236 2.78 -1.29 4.38
C VAL A 236 4.23 -0.81 4.27
N GLY A 237 4.47 0.50 4.12
CA GLY A 237 5.82 1.07 4.01
C GLY A 237 6.80 0.60 5.10
N PRO A 238 6.48 0.77 6.39
CA PRO A 238 7.37 0.32 7.47
C PRO A 238 7.63 -1.19 7.49
N LEU A 239 6.69 -1.99 6.97
CA LEU A 239 6.89 -3.44 6.82
C LEU A 239 7.86 -3.76 5.70
N LEU A 240 7.79 -3.03 4.57
CA LEU A 240 8.76 -3.20 3.48
C LEU A 240 10.17 -2.80 3.92
N ASP A 241 10.33 -1.69 4.63
CA ASP A 241 11.62 -1.29 5.20
C ASP A 241 12.21 -2.37 6.12
N LEU A 242 11.37 -3.03 6.92
CA LEU A 242 11.77 -4.15 7.76
C LEU A 242 12.25 -5.35 6.91
N TYR A 243 11.55 -5.69 5.83
CA TYR A 243 11.94 -6.81 4.97
C TYR A 243 13.24 -6.51 4.20
N ASP A 244 13.42 -5.28 3.72
CA ASP A 244 14.67 -4.85 3.08
C ASP A 244 15.84 -4.92 4.07
N HIS A 245 15.62 -4.47 5.32
CA HIS A 245 16.62 -4.60 6.38
C HIS A 245 17.01 -6.06 6.63
N VAL A 246 16.03 -6.97 6.72
CA VAL A 246 16.27 -8.41 6.89
C VAL A 246 16.98 -9.03 5.69
N ALA A 247 16.69 -8.59 4.47
CA ALA A 247 17.36 -9.07 3.27
C ALA A 247 18.85 -8.67 3.24
N ASP A 248 19.15 -7.43 3.64
CA ASP A 248 20.52 -6.90 3.64
C ASP A 248 21.37 -7.38 4.82
N HIS A 249 20.77 -7.53 6.01
CA HIS A 249 21.49 -7.78 7.26
C HIS A 249 21.30 -9.21 7.80
N GLY A 250 20.43 -10.00 7.20
CA GLY A 250 20.04 -11.33 7.67
C GLY A 250 18.87 -11.29 8.66
N ALA A 251 18.19 -12.43 8.80
CA ALA A 251 17.05 -12.55 9.70
C ALA A 251 17.50 -12.63 11.16
N PRO A 252 16.88 -11.87 12.08
CA PRO A 252 17.15 -12.03 13.50
C PRO A 252 16.69 -13.42 13.97
N PRO A 253 17.29 -14.00 15.04
CA PRO A 253 16.96 -15.35 15.53
C PRO A 253 15.47 -15.56 15.81
N LEU A 254 14.76 -14.52 16.25
CA LEU A 254 13.31 -14.54 16.45
C LEU A 254 12.55 -14.84 15.14
N LEU A 255 12.89 -14.14 14.07
CA LEU A 255 12.22 -14.30 12.78
C LEU A 255 12.49 -15.68 12.19
N GLU A 256 13.73 -16.17 12.31
CA GLU A 256 14.08 -17.54 11.90
C GLU A 256 13.23 -18.58 12.63
N ARG A 257 13.10 -18.46 13.97
CA ARG A 257 12.27 -19.36 14.78
C ARG A 257 10.79 -19.27 14.41
N MET A 258 10.28 -18.07 14.10
CA MET A 258 8.89 -17.89 13.64
C MET A 258 8.64 -18.57 12.29
N CYS A 259 9.56 -18.42 11.32
CA CYS A 259 9.43 -19.00 9.98
C CYS A 259 9.61 -20.53 9.96
N GLN A 260 10.48 -21.07 10.81
CA GLN A 260 10.69 -22.53 10.93
C GLN A 260 9.56 -23.22 11.69
N GLY A 261 8.82 -22.46 12.51
CA GLY A 261 7.80 -22.96 13.41
C GLY A 261 8.40 -23.63 14.65
N TRP A 262 7.61 -23.68 15.73
CA TRP A 262 8.04 -24.31 16.97
C TRP A 262 7.91 -25.84 16.87
N SER A 263 9.05 -26.53 16.84
CA SER A 263 9.13 -28.00 16.82
C SER A 263 9.48 -28.62 18.18
N GLY A 264 9.79 -27.79 19.18
CA GLY A 264 10.20 -28.23 20.52
C GLY A 264 9.03 -28.68 21.40
N ALA A 265 9.34 -29.38 22.49
CA ALA A 265 8.36 -29.63 23.54
C ALA A 265 8.01 -28.30 24.25
N ARG A 266 6.72 -28.03 24.49
CA ARG A 266 6.32 -26.91 25.33
C ARG A 266 6.79 -27.17 26.76
N ILE A 267 7.63 -26.29 27.28
CA ILE A 267 8.09 -26.37 28.67
C ILE A 267 7.00 -25.80 29.56
N ALA A 268 6.45 -26.61 30.46
CA ALA A 268 5.48 -26.14 31.43
C ALA A 268 6.17 -25.23 32.46
N GLU A 269 5.48 -24.18 32.92
CA GLU A 269 6.04 -23.21 33.89
C GLU A 269 6.62 -23.88 35.15
N ARG A 270 6.07 -25.03 35.55
CA ARG A 270 6.48 -25.78 36.74
C ARG A 270 7.85 -26.44 36.58
N ALA A 271 8.20 -26.83 35.35
CA ALA A 271 9.47 -27.48 35.04
C ALA A 271 10.68 -26.53 35.24
N ILE A 272 10.44 -25.21 35.19
CA ILE A 272 11.48 -24.18 35.35
C ILE A 272 12.12 -24.23 36.75
N HIS A 273 11.35 -24.63 37.77
CA HIS A 273 11.81 -24.67 39.17
C HIS A 273 12.22 -26.08 39.64
N GLU A 274 12.20 -27.08 38.74
CA GLU A 274 12.60 -28.44 39.09
C GLU A 274 14.14 -28.54 39.25
N GLY A 275 14.60 -29.42 40.16
CA GLY A 275 16.02 -29.60 40.45
C GLY A 275 16.72 -28.31 40.90
N GLU A 276 17.79 -27.93 40.22
CA GLU A 276 18.54 -26.69 40.46
C GLU A 276 17.96 -25.47 39.72
N GLY A 277 16.90 -25.65 38.92
CA GLY A 277 16.36 -24.59 38.04
C GLY A 277 15.85 -23.35 38.78
N LEU A 278 15.33 -23.51 39.99
CA LEU A 278 14.95 -22.37 40.84
C LEU A 278 16.17 -21.53 41.24
N TYR A 279 17.27 -22.18 41.62
CA TYR A 279 18.49 -21.50 42.07
C TYR A 279 19.18 -20.76 40.91
N GLU A 280 19.26 -21.38 39.73
CA GLU A 280 19.83 -20.75 38.54
C GLU A 280 18.98 -19.58 38.05
N ALA A 281 17.65 -19.73 38.01
CA ALA A 281 16.77 -18.64 37.63
C ALA A 281 16.80 -17.48 38.65
N MET A 282 17.01 -17.77 39.95
CA MET A 282 17.19 -16.73 40.98
C MET A 282 18.46 -15.91 40.78
N LYS A 283 19.56 -16.51 40.30
CA LYS A 283 20.80 -15.77 39.98
C LYS A 283 20.61 -14.82 38.81
N LEU A 284 19.82 -15.23 37.81
CA LEU A 284 19.50 -14.42 36.64
C LEU A 284 18.52 -13.29 36.99
N SER A 285 17.58 -13.55 37.91
CA SER A 285 16.63 -12.53 38.37
C SER A 285 17.31 -11.51 39.28
N CYS A 286 17.69 -10.36 38.72
CA CYS A 286 18.36 -9.28 39.47
C CYS A 286 17.41 -8.43 40.34
N GLY A 287 16.18 -8.87 40.64
CA GLY A 287 15.26 -8.10 41.46
C GLY A 287 13.96 -8.80 41.85
N SER A 288 13.42 -8.38 42.99
CA SER A 288 12.03 -8.55 43.36
C SER A 288 11.41 -7.15 43.42
N MET A 289 10.10 -7.03 43.15
CA MET A 289 9.40 -5.79 43.49
C MET A 289 9.53 -5.51 44.99
N SER A 290 9.40 -4.23 45.39
CA SER A 290 9.53 -3.77 46.78
C SER A 290 8.75 -4.65 47.77
N ASP A 291 9.19 -4.71 49.03
CA ASP A 291 8.57 -5.53 50.09
C ASP A 291 7.05 -5.32 50.27
N GLY A 292 6.51 -4.17 49.85
CA GLY A 292 5.07 -3.89 49.87
C GLY A 292 4.24 -4.58 48.77
N PHE A 293 4.86 -5.03 47.68
CA PHE A 293 4.20 -5.61 46.50
C PHE A 293 5.00 -6.78 45.90
N PRO A 294 5.17 -7.90 46.62
CA PRO A 294 5.95 -9.02 46.12
C PRO A 294 5.30 -9.70 44.91
N LEU A 295 6.14 -10.18 44.00
CA LEU A 295 5.68 -10.98 42.86
C LEU A 295 5.05 -12.30 43.34
N THR A 296 3.86 -12.61 42.82
CA THR A 296 3.20 -13.89 43.12
C THR A 296 3.98 -15.07 42.51
N PRO A 297 3.75 -16.33 42.94
CA PRO A 297 4.52 -17.46 42.44
C PRO A 297 4.45 -17.71 40.92
N SER A 298 3.28 -17.53 40.29
CA SER A 298 3.10 -17.70 38.84
C SER A 298 3.82 -16.63 38.04
N GLN A 299 3.67 -15.41 38.51
CA GLN A 299 4.33 -14.19 38.09
C GLN A 299 5.87 -14.31 38.14
N ARG A 300 6.42 -14.78 39.26
CA ARG A 300 7.86 -15.10 39.38
C ARG A 300 8.31 -16.17 38.40
N ARG A 301 7.51 -17.22 38.19
CA ARG A 301 7.79 -18.25 37.19
C ARG A 301 7.80 -17.69 35.76
N ALA A 302 6.94 -16.75 35.44
CA ALA A 302 6.92 -16.09 34.13
C ALA A 302 8.23 -15.29 33.88
N VAL A 303 8.73 -14.57 34.88
CA VAL A 303 10.04 -13.88 34.78
C VAL A 303 11.16 -14.88 34.62
N HIS A 304 11.17 -15.94 35.42
CA HIS A 304 12.19 -16.98 35.31
C HIS A 304 12.12 -17.67 33.94
N ALA A 305 10.93 -17.87 33.36
CA ALA A 305 10.75 -18.41 32.01
C ALA A 305 11.39 -17.49 30.96
N PHE A 306 11.14 -16.19 31.07
CA PHE A 306 11.67 -15.19 30.15
C PHE A 306 13.19 -15.08 30.23
N LEU A 307 13.75 -15.04 31.44
CA LEU A 307 15.20 -14.93 31.66
C LEU A 307 15.98 -16.18 31.28
N SER A 308 15.32 -17.34 31.27
CA SER A 308 15.92 -18.61 30.84
C SER A 308 15.80 -18.86 29.33
N GLY A 309 15.11 -17.97 28.60
CA GLY A 309 14.98 -18.07 27.14
C GLY A 309 16.28 -17.71 26.43
N GLU A 310 16.54 -18.36 25.30
CA GLU A 310 17.61 -17.99 24.38
C GLU A 310 17.19 -16.85 23.46
N GLU A 311 18.16 -16.26 22.76
CA GLU A 311 17.87 -15.24 21.74
C GLU A 311 16.91 -15.78 20.68
N GLY A 312 15.79 -15.08 20.48
CA GLY A 312 14.72 -15.50 19.58
C GLY A 312 13.62 -16.34 20.22
N ASP A 313 13.68 -16.67 21.51
CA ASP A 313 12.59 -17.36 22.20
C ASP A 313 11.39 -16.45 22.44
N VAL A 314 10.20 -17.03 22.24
CA VAL A 314 8.92 -16.37 22.51
C VAL A 314 8.34 -16.93 23.79
N THR A 315 8.32 -16.11 24.84
CA THR A 315 7.65 -16.46 26.10
C THR A 315 6.21 -15.97 26.09
N ALA A 316 5.26 -16.89 25.99
CA ALA A 316 3.83 -16.58 26.08
C ALA A 316 3.35 -16.65 27.54
N VAL A 317 2.93 -15.51 28.10
CA VAL A 317 2.34 -15.45 29.45
C VAL A 317 0.82 -15.36 29.34
N SER A 318 0.12 -16.35 29.90
CA SER A 318 -1.34 -16.37 29.93
C SER A 318 -1.86 -16.32 31.37
N GLY A 319 -2.99 -15.62 31.60
CA GLY A 319 -3.63 -15.56 32.91
C GLY A 319 -5.00 -14.87 32.89
N PRO A 320 -5.91 -15.20 33.82
CA PRO A 320 -7.24 -14.58 33.92
C PRO A 320 -7.19 -13.04 34.01
N PRO A 321 -8.25 -12.30 33.61
CA PRO A 321 -8.33 -10.86 33.84
C PRO A 321 -8.13 -10.53 35.33
N GLY A 322 -7.41 -9.45 35.65
CA GLY A 322 -7.09 -9.04 37.04
C GLY A 322 -5.78 -9.61 37.64
N THR A 323 -5.03 -10.47 36.94
CA THR A 323 -3.77 -11.08 37.42
C THR A 323 -2.52 -10.18 37.29
N GLY A 324 -2.70 -8.87 37.05
CA GLY A 324 -1.60 -7.92 37.01
C GLY A 324 -0.61 -8.13 35.85
N LYS A 325 -1.02 -8.72 34.72
CA LYS A 325 -0.18 -8.97 33.51
C LYS A 325 0.55 -7.73 32.97
N THR A 326 0.10 -6.53 33.32
CA THR A 326 0.72 -5.25 32.92
C THR A 326 1.90 -4.85 33.81
N MET A 327 2.02 -5.39 35.02
CA MET A 327 3.07 -5.07 36.00
C MET A 327 4.47 -5.59 35.57
N TRP A 328 4.53 -6.42 34.54
CA TRP A 328 5.70 -7.19 34.09
C TRP A 328 6.51 -6.51 32.99
N ARG A 329 5.97 -5.44 32.39
CA ARG A 329 6.55 -4.82 31.20
C ARG A 329 7.61 -3.81 31.63
N ILE A 330 8.83 -4.29 31.83
CA ILE A 330 10.07 -3.51 31.88
C ILE A 330 10.89 -3.91 30.65
#